data_AF-H9FH42-F1
#
_entry.id   AF-H9FH42-F1
#
_cell.length_a   1.000
_cell.length_b   1.000
_cell.length_c   1.000
_cell.angle_alpha   90.00
_cell.angle_beta   90.00
_cell.angle_gamma   90.00
#
_symmetry.space_group_name_H-M   'P 1'
#
loop_
_entity.id
_entity.type
_entity.pdbx_description
1 polymer ?
#
loop_
_entity_poly.entity_id
_entity_poly.type
_entity_poly.pdbx_seq_one_letter_code
_entity_poly.pdbx_strand_id
1 'polypeptide(L)' 'HDQLLEVKRRMKVEMERGLSKETHAIAPIKMLPTYVCATPDGTEKGDFLALDLGGTNFRVLLVRVRNGKWGGVEMHNKIY' A
#
# COMPACT_ATOMS: atom_id res chain seq x y z
N HIS A 1 11.93 -8.94 26.72
CA HIS A 1 12.49 -9.10 25.36
C HIS A 1 11.85 -10.30 24.65
N ASP A 2 11.76 -11.44 25.33
CA ASP A 2 11.25 -12.71 24.77
C ASP A 2 9.80 -12.66 24.25
N GLN A 3 8.93 -11.91 24.94
CA GLN A 3 7.54 -11.73 24.48
C GLN A 3 7.44 -11.07 23.09
N LEU A 4 8.30 -10.10 22.79
CA LEU A 4 8.31 -9.45 21.46
C LEU A 4 8.84 -10.39 20.38
N LEU A 5 9.84 -11.22 20.72
CA LEU A 5 10.35 -12.26 19.82
C LEU A 5 9.27 -13.31 19.53
N GLU A 6 8.47 -13.68 20.52
CA GLU A 6 7.36 -14.60 20.34
C GLU A 6 6.25 -14.00 19.47
N VAL A 7 5.90 -12.72 19.66
CA VAL A 7 4.95 -12.02 18.78
C VAL A 7 5.46 -11.97 17.34
N LYS A 8 6.74 -11.63 17.12
CA LYS A 8 7.39 -11.66 15.79
C LYS A 8 7.27 -13.04 15.16
N ARG A 9 7.55 -14.10 15.93
CA ARG A 9 7.48 -15.48 15.45
C ARG A 9 6.06 -15.85 15.01
N ARG A 10 5.04 -15.55 15.84
CA ARG A 10 3.62 -15.81 15.51
C ARG A 10 3.18 -15.06 14.27
N MET A 11 3.55 -13.78 14.16
CA MET A 11 3.27 -12.97 12.97
C MET A 11 3.84 -13.62 11.71
N LYS A 12 5.11 -14.04 11.75
CA LYS A 12 5.76 -14.71 10.62
C LYS A 12 5.03 -15.99 10.18
N VAL A 13 4.64 -16.84 11.14
CA VAL A 13 3.91 -18.09 10.86
C VAL A 13 2.57 -17.80 10.17
N GLU A 14 1.82 -16.81 10.66
CA GLU A 14 0.52 -16.48 10.06
C GLU A 14 0.65 -15.80 8.68
N MET A 15 1.74 -15.06 8.42
CA MET A 15 2.05 -14.55 7.09
C MET A 15 2.34 -15.69 6.09
N GLU A 16 3.15 -16.69 6.49
CA GLU A 16 3.43 -17.86 5.65
C GLU A 16 2.15 -18.65 5.33
N ARG A 17 1.27 -18.81 6.32
CA ARG A 17 -0.06 -19.42 6.13
C ARG A 17 -0.97 -18.60 5.20
N GLY A 18 -0.88 -17.28 5.26
CA GLY A 18 -1.62 -16.38 4.37
C GLY A 18 -1.16 -16.47 2.91
N LEU A 19 0.12 -16.72 2.68
CA LEU A 19 0.71 -16.86 1.34
C LEU A 19 0.52 -18.26 0.73
N SER A 20 0.42 -19.31 1.53
CA SER A 20 0.20 -20.68 1.05
C SER A 20 -1.21 -20.85 0.47
N LYS A 21 -1.28 -21.44 -0.73
CA LYS A 21 -2.54 -21.74 -1.42
C LYS A 21 -3.43 -22.68 -0.61
N GLU A 22 -2.83 -23.62 0.11
CA GLU A 22 -3.48 -24.65 0.91
C GLU A 22 -4.13 -24.09 2.17
N THR A 23 -3.48 -23.10 2.81
CA THR A 23 -3.92 -22.56 4.11
C THR A 23 -4.59 -21.19 4.04
N HIS A 24 -4.50 -20.48 2.90
CA HIS A 24 -5.01 -19.11 2.74
C HIS A 24 -6.49 -18.94 3.16
N ALA A 25 -7.34 -19.91 2.82
CA ALA A 25 -8.77 -19.86 3.14
C ALA A 25 -9.04 -19.69 4.65
N ILE A 26 -8.24 -20.37 5.49
CA ILE A 26 -8.39 -20.39 6.94
C ILE A 26 -7.37 -19.50 7.69
N ALA A 27 -6.40 -18.91 6.98
CA ALA A 27 -5.39 -18.05 7.62
C ALA A 27 -6.04 -16.76 8.16
N PRO A 28 -5.70 -16.32 9.38
CA PRO A 28 -6.18 -15.06 9.95
C PRO A 28 -5.54 -13.84 9.28
N ILE A 29 -4.31 -13.96 8.78
CA ILE A 29 -3.62 -12.93 8.00
C ILE A 29 -3.70 -13.32 6.52
N LYS A 30 -4.46 -12.55 5.73
CA LYS A 30 -4.84 -12.96 4.38
C LYS A 30 -3.78 -12.76 3.30
N MET A 31 -2.81 -11.88 3.50
CA MET A 31 -1.76 -11.63 2.49
C MET A 31 -2.33 -11.40 1.08
N LEU A 32 -3.35 -10.55 0.96
CA LEU A 32 -4.08 -10.31 -0.29
C LEU A 32 -3.17 -9.70 -1.37
N PRO A 33 -3.27 -10.13 -2.64
CA PRO A 33 -2.51 -9.54 -3.73
C PRO A 33 -3.01 -8.11 -4.03
N THR A 34 -2.08 -7.16 -4.07
CA THR A 34 -2.38 -5.75 -4.41
C THR A 34 -2.33 -5.48 -5.91
N TYR A 35 -1.78 -6.41 -6.70
CA TYR A 35 -1.49 -6.28 -8.13
C TYR A 35 -0.53 -5.13 -8.49
N VAL A 36 0.17 -4.56 -7.51
CA VAL A 36 1.29 -3.64 -7.73
C VAL A 36 2.56 -4.48 -7.89
N CYS A 37 2.99 -4.69 -9.14
CA CYS A 37 4.08 -5.61 -9.48
C CYS A 37 5.48 -4.95 -9.51
N ALA A 38 5.56 -3.63 -9.39
CA ALA A 38 6.81 -2.88 -9.35
C ALA A 38 6.66 -1.63 -8.48
N THR A 39 7.75 -1.22 -7.84
CA THR A 39 7.86 0.11 -7.22
C THR A 39 8.14 1.17 -8.27
N PRO A 40 7.87 2.46 -8.00
CA PRO A 40 8.15 3.53 -8.95
C PRO A 40 9.60 3.53 -9.42
N ASP A 41 9.81 3.78 -10.72
CA ASP A 41 11.14 3.77 -11.35
C ASP A 41 11.62 5.17 -11.80
N GLY A 42 10.80 6.20 -11.59
CA GLY A 42 11.09 7.59 -11.94
C GLY A 42 10.72 7.97 -13.37
N THR A 43 10.18 7.03 -14.16
CA THR A 43 9.66 7.30 -15.50
C THR A 43 8.22 7.81 -15.48
N GLU A 44 7.54 7.76 -14.33
CA GLU A 44 6.16 8.20 -14.16
C GLU A 44 6.02 9.69 -14.47
N LYS A 45 4.96 10.03 -15.21
CA LYS A 45 4.59 11.40 -15.53
C LYS A 45 3.12 11.45 -15.89
N GLY A 46 2.48 12.57 -15.57
CA GLY A 46 1.08 12.80 -15.91
C GLY A 46 0.30 13.45 -14.78
N ASP A 47 -0.98 13.65 -15.04
CA ASP A 47 -1.94 14.21 -14.10
C ASP A 47 -2.92 13.08 -13.74
N PHE A 48 -3.02 12.77 -12.45
CA PHE A 48 -3.78 11.65 -11.92
C PHE A 48 -4.82 12.15 -10.93
N LEU A 49 -6.00 11.55 -10.95
CA LEU A 49 -7.00 11.74 -9.90
C LEU A 49 -6.89 10.59 -8.90
N ALA A 50 -6.91 10.93 -7.61
CA ALA A 50 -6.96 9.95 -6.53
C ALA A 50 -8.14 10.23 -5.60
N LEU A 51 -8.70 9.16 -5.05
CA LEU A 51 -9.77 9.18 -4.08
C LEU A 51 -9.27 8.51 -2.80
N ASP A 52 -9.48 9.17 -1.67
CA ASP A 52 -9.14 8.63 -0.36
C ASP A 52 -10.40 8.49 0.49
N LEU A 53 -10.72 7.23 0.83
CA LEU A 53 -11.95 6.78 1.46
C LEU A 53 -11.60 5.82 2.59
N GLY A 54 -12.17 6.03 3.78
CA GLY A 54 -12.00 5.13 4.93
C GLY A 54 -11.43 5.78 6.20
N GLY A 55 -11.00 7.06 6.11
CA GLY A 55 -10.69 7.89 7.27
C GLY A 55 -11.88 8.73 7.74
N THR A 56 -11.62 9.74 8.57
CA THR A 56 -12.65 10.68 9.08
C THR A 56 -13.29 11.50 7.98
N ASN A 57 -12.54 11.85 6.92
CA ASN A 57 -13.00 12.73 5.85
C ASN A 57 -12.73 12.10 4.49
N PHE A 58 -13.65 12.29 3.55
CA PHE A 58 -13.44 11.92 2.16
C PHE A 58 -12.58 12.98 1.46
N ARG A 59 -11.63 12.55 0.63
CA ARG A 59 -10.76 13.47 -0.12
C ARG A 59 -10.69 13.12 -1.59
N VAL A 60 -10.78 14.16 -2.43
CA VAL A 60 -10.46 14.09 -3.86
C VAL A 60 -9.14 14.82 -4.09
N LEU A 61 -8.20 14.17 -4.79
CA LEU A 61 -6.88 14.71 -5.07
C LEU A 61 -6.60 14.78 -6.57
N LEU A 62 -5.96 15.86 -7.00
CA LEU A 62 -5.25 15.95 -8.28
C LEU A 62 -3.75 15.87 -8.00
N VAL A 63 -3.11 14.83 -8.52
CA VAL A 63 -1.68 14.56 -8.36
C VAL A 63 -1.00 14.77 -9.71
N ARG A 64 -0.09 15.74 -9.79
CA ARG A 64 0.71 16.00 -10.99
C ARG A 64 2.13 15.50 -10.77
N VAL A 65 2.51 14.50 -11.56
CA VAL A 65 3.84 13.90 -11.56
C VAL A 65 4.60 14.43 -12.77
N ARG A 66 5.80 14.97 -12.53
CA ARG A 66 6.71 15.49 -13.56
C ARG A 66 8.07 14.80 -13.43
N ASN A 67 8.65 14.39 -14.55
CA ASN A 67 9.96 13.76 -14.59
C ASN A 67 11.07 14.78 -14.98
N GLY A 68 12.33 14.44 -14.71
CA GLY A 68 13.51 15.25 -15.08
C GLY A 68 14.21 15.96 -13.92
N LYS A 69 15.23 16.78 -14.23
CA LYS A 69 16.12 17.45 -13.24
C LYS A 69 15.41 18.37 -12.23
N TRP A 70 14.20 18.82 -12.57
CA TRP A 70 13.33 19.65 -11.73
C TRP A 70 11.99 18.96 -11.47
N GLY A 71 11.92 17.65 -11.69
CA GLY A 71 10.73 16.84 -11.52
C GLY A 71 10.33 16.76 -10.05
N GLY A 72 9.02 16.76 -9.81
CA GLY A 72 8.42 16.73 -8.49
C GLY A 72 6.97 16.27 -8.56
N VAL A 73 6.39 16.06 -7.38
CA VAL A 73 4.98 15.69 -7.23
C VAL A 73 4.25 16.89 -6.64
N GLU A 74 3.30 17.45 -7.39
CA GLU A 74 2.39 18.49 -6.92
C GLU A 74 1.04 17.86 -6.58
N MET A 75 0.47 18.18 -5.43
CA MET A 75 -0.80 17.61 -4.96
C MET A 75 -1.77 18.72 -4.55
N HIS A 76 -2.93 18.74 -5.21
CA HIS A 76 -4.08 19.57 -4.82
C HIS A 76 -5.15 18.66 -4.23
N ASN A 77 -5.73 19.02 -3.09
CA ASN A 77 -6.79 18.23 -2.46
C ASN A 77 -8.00 19.08 -2.07
N LYS A 78 -9.16 18.44 -2.04
CA LYS A 78 -10.39 18.98 -1.48
C LYS A 78 -11.03 17.95 -0.56
N ILE A 79 -11.38 18.39 0.64
CA ILE A 79 -12.04 17.61 1.67
C ILE A 79 -13.56 17.76 1.52
N TYR A 80 -14.29 16.66 1.71
CA TYR A 80 -15.74 16.57 1.68
C TYR A 80 -16.25 15.86 2.94
#